data_AF-A0A922E6T0-F1
#
_entry.id   AF-A0A922E6T0-F1
#
_cell.length_a   1.000
_cell.length_b   1.000
_cell.length_c   1.000
_cell.angle_alpha   90.00
_cell.angle_beta   90.00
_cell.angle_gamma   90.00
#
_symmetry.space_group_name_H-M   'P 1'
#
loop_
_entity.id
_entity.type
_entity.pdbx_description
1 polymer ?
#
loop_
_entity_poly.entity_id
_entity_poly.type
_entity_poly.pdbx_seq_one_letter_code
_entity_poly.pdbx_strand_id
1 'polypeptide(L)'
;MEDNAAALQTAVNSVQALGRGFDVNYDTRLLYCKGAAGSRVVEVDEENTWDLPLYDDIVVPNVSRDIKNSQQSHGRQISGVCSFHEMVEYFNQKANLSGSFPLGSFNSAFSFTGSKKIDVVATKTLSMDGFYIPLAKVQLMKTPLVLQENVKQAVPTFWDPPSLASFIENFGTHVITSVTIGGKDVIYVKQHKSSPLSTMEIKKYIQDIGNQRFSDMESYTSSGQMKVKDKGVDPGLFNSQGIYPQPTAAPYLTGKEDVTVIFRRRGGDDLEQNHTRWARTVRSSPDVIGMSFSPITALLDGVAGKEHLTRAIGLYLEYKPQVEELRYFLEFQIPRIWAPVRDRIAGHQRKEPVCPSLQFSIMGQKLYVSQEQISVGRRPVTGLRLFLEGNKQNRLCIHLQHVASLPKILQPYWDTHVAIGAPKWQGPEEQDSRWFEPVKWKKFSHVSTALVENPETFIGDLAGVYIVTGAQLGVWDFGSRNVLYMKLLYSRLPGCTVRRSLWDHAPNDKSKKVVSTDGNGNTDDSSSGSRGNLAGNKLVKFVDTSEMSKGPEDPPGHWLVTGGKLGVEKGKIVLRVKYSLLNY
;
A
#
# COMPACT_ATOMS: atom_id res chain seq x y z
N MET A 1 -19.91 35.58 -26.58
CA MET A 1 -18.53 35.75 -26.05
C MET A 1 -18.37 35.19 -24.64
N GLU A 2 -19.42 35.06 -23.82
CA GLU A 2 -19.36 34.40 -22.50
C GLU A 2 -19.28 32.86 -22.57
N ASP A 3 -19.81 32.22 -23.62
CA ASP A 3 -19.97 30.75 -23.71
C ASP A 3 -18.66 29.93 -23.74
N ASN A 4 -17.50 30.56 -23.97
CA ASN A 4 -16.20 29.88 -24.08
C ASN A 4 -15.21 30.23 -22.95
N ALA A 5 -15.63 30.98 -21.93
CA ALA A 5 -14.74 31.40 -20.84
C ALA A 5 -14.15 30.20 -20.07
N ALA A 6 -14.98 29.18 -19.78
CA ALA A 6 -14.54 27.96 -19.10
C ALA A 6 -13.53 27.16 -19.96
N ALA A 7 -13.83 27.00 -21.25
CA ALA A 7 -12.93 26.36 -22.20
C ALA A 7 -11.56 27.04 -22.29
N LEU A 8 -11.55 28.37 -22.42
CA LEU A 8 -10.31 29.15 -22.46
C LEU A 8 -9.53 29.01 -21.14
N GLN A 9 -10.21 29.06 -20.00
CA GLN A 9 -9.54 28.90 -18.70
C GLN A 9 -8.91 27.51 -18.53
N THR A 10 -9.61 26.44 -18.90
CA THR A 10 -9.06 25.07 -18.87
C THR A 10 -7.84 24.95 -19.79
N ALA A 11 -7.90 25.56 -20.98
CA ALA A 11 -6.79 25.61 -21.92
C ALA A 11 -5.55 26.34 -21.36
N VAL A 12 -5.74 27.55 -20.82
CA VAL A 12 -4.67 28.33 -20.17
C VAL A 12 -4.03 27.53 -19.03
N ASN A 13 -4.85 26.95 -18.15
CA ASN A 13 -4.37 26.17 -17.01
C ASN A 13 -3.58 24.92 -17.48
N SER A 14 -4.01 24.30 -18.58
CA SER A 14 -3.34 23.11 -19.15
C SER A 14 -1.97 23.46 -19.74
N VAL A 15 -1.84 24.60 -20.42
CA VAL A 15 -0.54 25.11 -20.92
C VAL A 15 0.38 25.47 -19.76
N GLN A 16 -0.13 26.16 -18.75
CA GLN A 16 0.63 26.52 -17.55
C GLN A 16 1.08 25.30 -16.72
N ALA A 17 0.39 24.17 -16.86
CA ALA A 17 0.76 22.93 -16.19
C ALA A 17 1.98 22.22 -16.80
N LEU A 18 2.30 22.49 -18.06
CA LEU A 18 3.46 21.88 -18.72
C LEU A 18 4.76 22.30 -18.04
N GLY A 19 5.60 21.30 -17.77
CA GLY A 19 6.86 21.49 -17.06
C GLY A 19 6.72 21.63 -15.54
N ARG A 20 5.52 21.48 -14.97
CA ARG A 20 5.32 21.44 -13.52
C ARG A 20 5.58 20.05 -12.96
N GLY A 21 5.94 20.02 -11.67
CA GLY A 21 6.00 18.81 -10.89
C GLY A 21 4.61 18.20 -10.65
N PHE A 22 4.53 16.89 -10.57
CA PHE A 22 3.29 16.17 -10.35
C PHE A 22 3.54 14.90 -9.54
N ASP A 23 2.59 14.57 -8.68
CA ASP A 23 2.59 13.32 -7.96
C ASP A 23 1.63 12.33 -8.60
N VAL A 24 2.21 11.35 -9.31
CA VAL A 24 1.44 10.36 -10.07
C VAL A 24 0.70 9.34 -9.20
N ASN A 25 0.80 9.41 -7.87
CA ASN A 25 -0.09 8.67 -6.97
C ASN A 25 -1.50 9.29 -6.91
N TYR A 26 -1.69 10.52 -7.40
CA TYR A 26 -2.99 11.18 -7.51
C TYR A 26 -3.61 11.04 -8.91
N ASP A 27 -4.91 11.31 -8.99
CA ASP A 27 -5.68 11.37 -10.25
C ASP A 27 -5.20 12.54 -11.13
N THR A 28 -5.41 12.48 -12.46
CA THR A 28 -4.89 13.45 -13.44
C THR A 28 -5.66 14.77 -13.46
N ARG A 29 -5.76 15.44 -12.31
CA ARG A 29 -6.38 16.77 -12.17
C ARG A 29 -5.30 17.81 -11.93
N LEU A 30 -5.49 18.99 -12.51
CA LEU A 30 -4.53 20.09 -12.40
C LEU A 30 -4.33 20.57 -10.95
N LEU A 31 -5.29 20.34 -10.06
CA LEU A 31 -5.17 20.67 -8.64
C LEU A 31 -4.03 19.93 -7.92
N TYR A 32 -3.57 18.80 -8.45
CA TYR A 32 -2.46 18.02 -7.88
C TYR A 32 -1.09 18.42 -8.47
N CYS A 33 -1.03 19.44 -9.33
CA CYS A 33 0.24 20.00 -9.79
C CYS A 33 0.98 20.64 -8.61
N LYS A 34 2.29 20.39 -8.54
CA LYS A 34 3.15 20.85 -7.46
C LYS A 34 3.64 22.29 -7.68
N GLY A 35 3.99 22.94 -6.57
CA GLY A 35 4.36 24.36 -6.53
C GLY A 35 3.19 25.32 -6.75
N ALA A 36 3.47 26.62 -6.70
CA ALA A 36 2.50 27.67 -7.00
C ALA A 36 2.08 27.66 -8.49
N ALA A 37 0.96 28.30 -8.82
CA ALA A 37 0.57 28.52 -10.21
C ALA A 37 1.69 29.26 -10.96
N GLY A 38 2.09 28.74 -12.12
CA GLY A 38 3.22 29.27 -12.91
C GLY A 38 4.60 28.78 -12.50
N SER A 39 4.77 28.14 -11.34
CA SER A 39 6.07 27.54 -10.97
C SER A 39 6.31 26.24 -11.76
N ARG A 40 7.48 26.15 -12.40
CA ARG A 40 7.91 24.98 -13.19
C ARG A 40 9.11 24.30 -12.54
N VAL A 41 9.25 23.00 -12.76
CA VAL A 41 10.44 22.24 -12.33
C VAL A 41 11.47 22.13 -13.44
N VAL A 42 11.06 22.34 -14.69
CA VAL A 42 11.95 22.42 -15.86
C VAL A 42 11.99 23.82 -16.46
N GLU A 43 13.09 24.13 -17.11
CA GLU A 43 13.27 25.35 -17.88
C GLU A 43 12.42 25.32 -19.15
N VAL A 44 11.62 26.37 -19.35
CA VAL A 44 10.82 26.59 -20.56
C VAL A 44 11.14 28.00 -21.04
N ASP A 45 11.28 28.20 -22.35
CA ASP A 45 11.54 29.53 -22.91
C ASP A 45 10.32 30.45 -22.72
N GLU A 46 10.47 31.50 -21.93
CA GLU A 46 9.44 32.51 -21.65
C GLU A 46 9.62 33.79 -22.46
N GLU A 47 10.73 33.95 -23.18
CA GLU A 47 11.01 35.13 -23.99
C GLU A 47 10.38 34.97 -25.38
N ASN A 48 10.55 33.82 -26.01
CA ASN A 48 10.00 33.56 -27.34
C ASN A 48 8.61 32.95 -27.26
N THR A 49 7.61 33.84 -27.21
CA THR A 49 6.21 33.45 -27.11
C THR A 49 5.41 33.69 -28.40
N TRP A 50 4.25 33.04 -28.50
CA TRP A 50 3.29 33.18 -29.59
C TRP A 50 1.89 32.79 -29.12
N ASP A 51 0.88 33.17 -29.92
CA ASP A 51 -0.50 32.80 -29.67
C ASP A 51 -0.78 31.39 -30.22
N LEU A 52 -1.03 30.44 -29.32
CA LEU A 52 -1.21 29.02 -29.65
C LEU A 52 -2.68 28.72 -29.95
N PRO A 53 -3.06 28.41 -31.20
CA PRO A 53 -4.40 27.95 -31.54
C PRO A 53 -4.61 26.51 -31.07
N LEU A 54 -5.74 26.24 -30.43
CA LEU A 54 -6.09 24.92 -29.89
C LEU A 54 -7.15 24.20 -30.74
N TYR A 55 -8.38 24.69 -30.68
CA TYR A 55 -9.53 24.16 -31.41
C TYR A 55 -10.60 25.25 -31.51
N ASP A 56 -11.46 25.17 -32.52
CA ASP A 56 -12.46 26.20 -32.84
C ASP A 56 -11.80 27.60 -32.82
N ASP A 57 -12.35 28.56 -32.06
CA ASP A 57 -11.79 29.91 -31.90
C ASP A 57 -10.95 30.07 -30.62
N ILE A 58 -10.58 28.97 -29.94
CA ILE A 58 -9.79 29.01 -28.70
C ILE A 58 -8.31 29.19 -29.01
N VAL A 59 -7.76 30.32 -28.60
CA VAL A 59 -6.35 30.68 -28.72
C VAL A 59 -5.81 31.05 -27.35
N VAL A 60 -4.68 30.44 -26.95
CA VAL A 60 -3.98 30.77 -25.71
C VAL A 60 -2.84 31.73 -26.04
N PRO A 61 -2.83 32.96 -25.49
CA PRO A 61 -1.79 33.93 -25.79
C PRO A 61 -0.49 33.66 -25.02
N ASN A 62 0.61 34.23 -25.50
CA ASN A 62 1.92 34.25 -24.82
C ASN A 62 2.45 32.85 -24.42
N VAL A 63 2.27 31.86 -25.30
CA VAL A 63 2.74 30.49 -25.08
C VAL A 63 4.15 30.32 -25.61
N SER A 64 5.01 29.62 -24.87
CA SER A 64 6.36 29.27 -25.32
C SER A 64 6.35 28.53 -26.67
N ARG A 65 7.31 28.83 -27.54
CA ARG A 65 7.52 28.08 -28.81
C ARG A 65 7.87 26.60 -28.60
N ASP A 66 8.32 26.24 -27.40
CA ASP A 66 8.57 24.85 -27.02
C ASP A 66 7.28 24.02 -26.86
N ILE A 67 6.10 24.67 -26.84
CA ILE A 67 4.82 24.00 -26.64
C ILE A 67 4.08 23.92 -27.97
N LYS A 68 3.63 22.71 -28.32
CA LYS A 68 2.81 22.46 -29.52
C LYS A 68 1.46 21.90 -29.14
N ASN A 69 0.46 22.24 -29.93
CA ASN A 69 -0.83 21.59 -29.93
C ASN A 69 -0.88 20.49 -31.00
N SER A 70 -1.56 19.40 -30.70
CA SER A 70 -1.87 18.31 -31.62
C SER A 70 -3.30 17.85 -31.43
N GLN A 71 -3.96 17.47 -32.53
CA GLN A 71 -5.28 16.87 -32.49
C GLN A 71 -5.17 15.36 -32.28
N GLN A 72 -6.09 14.79 -31.51
CA GLN A 72 -6.23 13.36 -31.33
C GLN A 72 -7.58 12.88 -31.89
N SER A 73 -7.64 11.63 -32.32
CA SER A 73 -8.89 11.04 -32.82
C SER A 73 -9.89 10.87 -31.68
N HIS A 74 -11.12 11.36 -31.89
CA HIS A 74 -12.26 11.01 -31.06
C HIS A 74 -12.70 9.57 -31.33
N GLY A 75 -13.32 8.93 -30.34
CA GLY A 75 -13.93 7.62 -30.55
C GLY A 75 -14.05 6.75 -29.30
N ARG A 76 -14.72 5.61 -29.49
CA ARG A 76 -14.90 4.57 -28.48
C ARG A 76 -13.62 3.73 -28.36
N GLN A 77 -13.20 3.50 -27.13
CA GLN A 77 -12.02 2.69 -26.78
C GLN A 77 -12.43 1.61 -25.79
N ILE A 78 -12.04 0.37 -26.10
CA ILE A 78 -12.34 -0.81 -25.29
C ILE A 78 -11.02 -1.50 -24.96
N SER A 79 -10.75 -1.77 -23.69
CA SER A 79 -9.52 -2.45 -23.26
C SER A 79 -9.55 -3.96 -23.48
N GLY A 80 -10.74 -4.54 -23.56
CA GLY A 80 -10.93 -5.97 -23.35
C GLY A 80 -10.86 -6.34 -21.86
N VAL A 81 -10.79 -7.64 -21.60
CA VAL A 81 -10.71 -8.19 -20.23
C VAL A 81 -9.26 -8.48 -19.89
N CYS A 82 -8.73 -7.75 -18.92
CA CYS A 82 -7.33 -7.78 -18.54
C CYS A 82 -7.17 -8.23 -17.09
N SER A 83 -6.01 -8.79 -16.76
CA SER A 83 -5.53 -8.91 -15.39
C SER A 83 -5.25 -7.54 -14.78
N PHE A 84 -5.04 -7.50 -13.46
CA PHE A 84 -4.63 -6.28 -12.76
C PHE A 84 -3.37 -5.66 -13.36
N HIS A 85 -2.35 -6.49 -13.65
CA HIS A 85 -1.05 -6.02 -14.15
C HIS A 85 -1.13 -5.47 -15.57
N GLU A 86 -1.84 -6.16 -16.47
CA GLU A 86 -2.05 -5.68 -17.85
C GLU A 86 -2.81 -4.35 -17.88
N MET A 87 -3.81 -4.17 -17.01
CA MET A 87 -4.54 -2.91 -16.92
C MET A 87 -3.68 -1.77 -16.33
N VAL A 88 -2.82 -2.07 -15.36
CA VAL A 88 -1.83 -1.08 -14.86
C VAL A 88 -0.88 -0.67 -15.98
N GLU A 89 -0.36 -1.63 -16.74
CA GLU A 89 0.52 -1.35 -17.87
C GLU A 89 -0.19 -0.49 -18.93
N TYR A 90 -1.45 -0.80 -19.25
CA TYR A 90 -2.27 0.01 -20.18
C TYR A 90 -2.38 1.47 -19.74
N PHE A 91 -2.66 1.73 -18.45
CA PHE A 91 -2.72 3.09 -17.92
C PHE A 91 -1.36 3.78 -17.94
N ASN A 92 -0.29 3.06 -17.63
CA ASN A 92 1.07 3.58 -17.61
C ASN A 92 1.55 3.96 -19.02
N GLN A 93 1.31 3.11 -20.02
CA GLN A 93 1.62 3.38 -21.42
C GLN A 93 0.88 4.62 -21.92
N LYS A 94 -0.42 4.78 -21.58
CA LYS A 94 -1.18 6.00 -21.90
C LYS A 94 -0.60 7.27 -21.26
N ALA A 95 0.08 7.14 -20.13
CA ALA A 95 0.75 8.21 -19.42
C ALA A 95 2.22 8.41 -19.86
N ASN A 96 2.70 7.67 -20.87
CA ASN A 96 4.08 7.63 -21.34
C ASN A 96 5.08 7.12 -20.27
N LEU A 97 4.68 6.12 -19.49
CA LEU A 97 5.47 5.51 -18.42
C LEU A 97 5.61 3.99 -18.64
N SER A 98 6.75 3.43 -18.24
CA SER A 98 7.07 1.99 -18.36
C SER A 98 7.09 1.24 -17.02
N GLY A 99 6.57 1.85 -15.94
CA GLY A 99 6.57 1.29 -14.59
C GLY A 99 5.52 0.19 -14.37
N SER A 100 5.65 -0.57 -13.27
CA SER A 100 4.69 -1.61 -12.84
C SER A 100 3.86 -1.23 -11.60
N PHE A 101 4.01 0.01 -11.14
CA PHE A 101 3.20 0.57 -10.05
C PHE A 101 1.89 1.14 -10.61
N PRO A 102 0.76 0.97 -9.90
CA PRO A 102 -0.52 1.53 -10.31
C PRO A 102 -0.50 3.06 -10.14
N LEU A 103 -0.88 3.82 -11.17
CA LEU A 103 -1.05 5.28 -11.08
C LEU A 103 -2.27 5.65 -10.24
N GLY A 104 -2.31 6.90 -9.76
CA GLY A 104 -3.49 7.45 -9.09
C GLY A 104 -4.71 7.52 -10.01
N SER A 105 -4.51 7.78 -11.31
CA SER A 105 -5.57 7.70 -12.32
C SER A 105 -6.15 6.29 -12.46
N PHE A 106 -5.32 5.26 -12.42
CA PHE A 106 -5.76 3.85 -12.40
C PHE A 106 -6.56 3.55 -11.12
N ASN A 107 -6.02 3.94 -9.96
CA ASN A 107 -6.70 3.73 -8.67
C ASN A 107 -8.06 4.44 -8.63
N SER A 108 -8.12 5.69 -9.10
CA SER A 108 -9.36 6.48 -9.16
C SER A 108 -10.38 5.92 -10.17
N ALA A 109 -9.91 5.34 -11.28
CA ALA A 109 -10.78 4.73 -12.28
C ALA A 109 -11.55 3.51 -11.72
N PHE A 110 -10.85 2.63 -10.99
CA PHE A 110 -11.42 1.39 -10.44
C PHE A 110 -11.82 1.46 -8.95
N SER A 111 -11.75 2.66 -8.37
CA SER A 111 -12.01 2.91 -6.95
C SER A 111 -11.20 2.01 -6.01
N PHE A 112 -9.90 1.86 -6.30
CA PHE A 112 -8.96 1.16 -5.42
C PHE A 112 -8.47 2.11 -4.32
N THR A 113 -8.58 1.65 -3.08
CA THR A 113 -8.14 2.37 -1.86
C THR A 113 -7.21 1.52 -0.99
N GLY A 114 -6.97 0.26 -1.36
CA GLY A 114 -6.13 -0.67 -0.64
C GLY A 114 -4.65 -0.54 -1.00
N SER A 115 -3.83 -1.41 -0.39
CA SER A 115 -2.47 -1.62 -0.88
C SER A 115 -2.49 -2.44 -2.16
N LYS A 116 -1.52 -2.19 -3.05
CA LYS A 116 -1.35 -2.90 -4.33
C LYS A 116 -1.50 -4.43 -4.18
N LYS A 117 -0.92 -5.02 -3.13
CA LYS A 117 -0.99 -6.47 -2.90
C LYS A 117 -2.41 -6.95 -2.58
N ILE A 118 -3.15 -6.22 -1.76
CA ILE A 118 -4.53 -6.57 -1.41
C ILE A 118 -5.41 -6.47 -2.66
N ASP A 119 -5.26 -5.37 -3.40
CA ASP A 119 -6.06 -5.10 -4.60
C ASP A 119 -5.79 -6.14 -5.69
N VAL A 120 -4.53 -6.54 -5.90
CA VAL A 120 -4.16 -7.63 -6.83
C VAL A 120 -4.80 -8.95 -6.42
N VAL A 121 -4.77 -9.31 -5.13
CA VAL A 121 -5.32 -10.59 -4.65
C VAL A 121 -6.85 -10.62 -4.75
N ALA A 122 -7.51 -9.50 -4.47
CA ALA A 122 -8.96 -9.37 -4.51
C ALA A 122 -9.53 -9.31 -5.94
N THR A 123 -8.72 -8.94 -6.93
CA THR A 123 -9.15 -8.72 -8.31
C THR A 123 -8.96 -9.96 -9.18
N LYS A 124 -9.99 -10.36 -9.92
CA LYS A 124 -9.93 -11.40 -10.96
C LYS A 124 -9.55 -10.78 -12.31
N THR A 125 -10.35 -9.83 -12.77
CA THR A 125 -10.16 -9.13 -14.03
C THR A 125 -10.64 -7.67 -13.92
N LEU A 126 -10.12 -6.83 -14.81
CA LEU A 126 -10.48 -5.43 -15.00
C LEU A 126 -10.81 -5.20 -16.47
N SER A 127 -11.74 -4.30 -16.75
CA SER A 127 -12.13 -3.95 -18.11
C SER A 127 -12.64 -2.52 -18.18
N MET A 128 -12.46 -1.86 -19.32
CA MET A 128 -13.05 -0.55 -19.61
C MET A 128 -13.64 -0.48 -21.01
N ASP A 129 -14.70 0.31 -21.11
CA ASP A 129 -15.32 0.73 -22.36
C ASP A 129 -15.71 2.19 -22.21
N GLY A 130 -15.12 3.06 -23.02
CA GLY A 130 -15.31 4.50 -22.88
C GLY A 130 -15.21 5.25 -24.18
N PHE A 131 -15.94 6.34 -24.26
CA PHE A 131 -15.91 7.27 -25.38
C PHE A 131 -15.06 8.49 -25.01
N TYR A 132 -14.12 8.84 -25.88
CA TYR A 132 -13.17 9.94 -25.69
C TYR A 132 -13.38 10.99 -26.78
N ILE A 133 -13.48 12.25 -26.36
CA ILE A 133 -13.64 13.44 -27.20
C ILE A 133 -12.48 14.40 -26.87
N PRO A 134 -11.26 14.09 -27.30
CA PRO A 134 -10.13 15.02 -27.15
C PRO A 134 -10.32 16.22 -28.07
N LEU A 135 -10.14 17.43 -27.55
CA LEU A 135 -10.23 18.67 -28.32
C LEU A 135 -8.86 19.20 -28.69
N ALA A 136 -7.93 19.18 -27.73
CA ALA A 136 -6.55 19.60 -27.93
C ALA A 136 -5.61 18.82 -27.01
N LYS A 137 -4.41 18.51 -27.51
CA LYS A 137 -3.30 17.99 -26.72
C LYS A 137 -2.14 18.96 -26.81
N VAL A 138 -1.88 19.66 -25.71
CA VAL A 138 -0.71 20.53 -25.56
C VAL A 138 0.46 19.72 -25.02
N GLN A 139 1.63 19.87 -25.64
CA GLN A 139 2.79 19.07 -25.33
C GLN A 139 4.07 19.92 -25.38
N LEU A 140 4.94 19.71 -24.39
CA LEU A 140 6.28 20.28 -24.35
C LEU A 140 7.20 19.46 -25.27
N MET A 141 7.76 20.11 -26.28
CA MET A 141 8.61 19.52 -27.33
C MET A 141 10.11 19.74 -27.09
N LYS A 142 10.45 20.53 -26.06
CA LYS A 142 11.84 20.81 -25.68
C LYS A 142 12.57 19.50 -25.36
N THR A 143 13.67 19.27 -26.08
CA THR A 143 14.54 18.11 -25.87
C THR A 143 16.01 18.55 -25.93
N PRO A 144 16.84 18.25 -24.91
CA PRO A 144 16.48 17.61 -23.64
C PRO A 144 15.66 18.53 -22.72
N LEU A 145 14.86 17.93 -21.84
CA LEU A 145 14.25 18.67 -20.73
C LEU A 145 15.33 18.94 -19.67
N VAL A 146 15.46 20.19 -19.24
CA VAL A 146 16.46 20.61 -18.25
C VAL A 146 15.74 21.04 -16.98
N LEU A 147 16.11 20.47 -15.84
CA LEU A 147 15.58 20.90 -14.53
C LEU A 147 16.12 22.26 -14.15
N GLN A 148 15.27 23.07 -13.52
CA GLN A 148 15.71 24.33 -12.92
C GLN A 148 16.75 24.07 -11.81
N GLU A 149 17.66 25.02 -11.62
CA GLU A 149 18.80 24.87 -10.72
C GLU A 149 18.38 24.70 -9.25
N ASN A 150 17.34 25.41 -8.81
CA ASN A 150 16.75 25.25 -7.48
C ASN A 150 16.24 23.83 -7.21
N VAL A 151 15.72 23.13 -8.23
CA VAL A 151 15.26 21.74 -8.11
C VAL A 151 16.46 20.80 -7.96
N LYS A 152 17.53 21.00 -8.72
CA LYS A 152 18.76 20.21 -8.60
C LYS A 152 19.41 20.39 -7.23
N GLN A 153 19.46 21.62 -6.73
CA GLN A 153 20.02 21.94 -5.41
C GLN A 153 19.20 21.36 -4.26
N ALA A 154 17.90 21.12 -4.45
CA ALA A 154 17.05 20.49 -3.44
C ALA A 154 17.26 18.97 -3.32
N VAL A 155 18.03 18.33 -4.21
CA VAL A 155 18.30 16.90 -4.15
C VAL A 155 19.26 16.59 -2.99
N PRO A 156 18.87 15.77 -2.01
CA PRO A 156 19.74 15.43 -0.88
C PRO A 156 20.93 14.57 -1.33
N THR A 157 22.13 14.89 -0.85
CA THR A 157 23.36 14.18 -1.22
C THR A 157 23.53 12.82 -0.51
N PHE A 158 22.77 12.58 0.55
CA PHE A 158 22.74 11.32 1.31
C PHE A 158 21.29 10.92 1.64
N TRP A 159 21.10 9.71 2.20
CA TRP A 159 19.78 9.27 2.66
C TRP A 159 19.29 10.10 3.85
N ASP A 160 18.52 11.14 3.55
CA ASP A 160 17.90 12.06 4.50
C ASP A 160 16.36 12.05 4.37
N PRO A 161 15.65 11.24 5.17
CA PRO A 161 14.20 11.08 5.08
C PRO A 161 13.38 12.38 5.10
N PRO A 162 13.68 13.40 5.94
CA PRO A 162 12.95 14.67 5.93
C PRO A 162 13.10 15.41 4.60
N SER A 163 14.34 15.60 4.10
CA SER A 163 14.56 16.31 2.84
C SER A 163 14.03 15.55 1.62
N LEU A 164 14.13 14.21 1.62
CA LEU A 164 13.55 13.36 0.57
C LEU A 164 12.02 13.45 0.52
N ALA A 165 11.36 13.42 1.68
CA ALA A 165 9.92 13.59 1.77
C ALA A 165 9.50 15.00 1.31
N SER A 166 10.21 16.03 1.77
CA SER A 166 9.97 17.42 1.36
C SER A 166 10.17 17.63 -0.14
N PHE A 167 11.18 17.00 -0.74
CA PHE A 167 11.37 17.06 -2.19
C PHE A 167 10.15 16.50 -2.95
N ILE A 168 9.66 15.32 -2.57
CA ILE A 168 8.50 14.68 -3.20
C ILE A 168 7.24 15.53 -2.99
N GLU A 169 7.08 16.11 -1.80
CA GLU A 169 5.95 16.99 -1.49
C GLU A 169 5.96 18.26 -2.35
N ASN A 170 7.13 18.90 -2.51
CA ASN A 170 7.29 20.20 -3.18
C ASN A 170 7.42 20.11 -4.70
N PHE A 171 8.08 19.09 -5.23
CA PHE A 171 8.36 18.95 -6.66
C PHE A 171 7.67 17.75 -7.30
N GLY A 172 7.10 16.86 -6.51
CA GLY A 172 6.41 15.66 -7.01
C GLY A 172 7.38 14.55 -7.39
N THR A 173 6.83 13.55 -8.08
CA THR A 173 7.58 12.37 -8.53
C THR A 173 7.94 12.45 -10.01
N HIS A 174 7.14 13.17 -10.80
CA HIS A 174 7.28 13.28 -12.25
C HIS A 174 7.03 14.71 -12.72
N VAL A 175 7.45 15.02 -13.95
CA VAL A 175 7.18 16.27 -14.65
C VAL A 175 6.07 16.06 -15.67
N ILE A 176 5.11 16.99 -15.74
CA ILE A 176 4.05 16.98 -16.76
C ILE A 176 4.65 17.37 -18.11
N THR A 177 4.54 16.48 -19.10
CA THR A 177 5.07 16.69 -20.46
C THR A 177 3.98 16.95 -21.50
N SER A 178 2.76 16.46 -21.26
CA SER A 178 1.61 16.79 -22.09
C SER A 178 0.31 16.75 -21.29
N VAL A 179 -0.67 17.53 -21.73
CA VAL A 179 -2.03 17.57 -21.20
C VAL A 179 -3.02 17.50 -22.36
N THR A 180 -3.97 16.58 -22.28
CA THR A 180 -5.09 16.49 -23.23
C THR A 180 -6.36 17.01 -22.58
N ILE A 181 -6.98 18.01 -23.20
CA ILE A 181 -8.26 18.59 -22.79
C ILE A 181 -9.39 18.08 -23.68
N GLY A 182 -10.58 17.92 -23.09
CA GLY A 182 -11.79 17.51 -23.80
C GLY A 182 -12.79 16.85 -22.87
N GLY A 183 -13.43 15.79 -23.36
CA GLY A 183 -14.43 15.03 -22.61
C GLY A 183 -14.14 13.53 -22.66
N LYS A 184 -14.43 12.81 -21.59
CA LYS A 184 -14.47 11.35 -21.58
C LYS A 184 -15.64 10.83 -20.78
N ASP A 185 -16.26 9.77 -21.28
CA ASP A 185 -17.33 9.04 -20.62
C ASP A 185 -16.97 7.56 -20.63
N VAL A 186 -16.62 7.00 -19.47
CA VAL A 186 -15.99 5.68 -19.36
C VAL A 186 -16.69 4.82 -18.32
N ILE A 187 -16.93 3.57 -18.71
CA ILE A 187 -17.41 2.50 -17.85
C ILE A 187 -16.22 1.64 -17.46
N TYR A 188 -15.98 1.49 -16.16
CA TYR A 188 -14.99 0.58 -15.61
C TYR A 188 -15.69 -0.59 -14.94
N VAL A 189 -15.22 -1.81 -15.21
CA VAL A 189 -15.74 -3.05 -14.61
C VAL A 189 -14.63 -3.72 -13.83
N LYS A 190 -14.90 -4.01 -12.55
CA LYS A 190 -14.01 -4.74 -11.65
C LYS A 190 -14.65 -6.06 -11.26
N GLN A 191 -14.04 -7.16 -11.68
CA GLN A 191 -14.46 -8.50 -11.29
C GLN A 191 -13.65 -8.97 -10.08
N HIS A 192 -14.32 -9.35 -8.98
CA HIS A 192 -13.67 -9.90 -7.80
C HIS A 192 -13.26 -11.36 -7.98
N LYS A 193 -12.25 -11.80 -7.21
CA LYS A 193 -11.70 -13.17 -7.27
C LYS A 193 -12.71 -14.26 -7.00
N SER A 194 -13.72 -13.96 -6.18
CA SER A 194 -14.86 -14.84 -5.84
C SER A 194 -15.82 -15.07 -7.02
N SER A 195 -15.85 -14.17 -8.00
CA SER A 195 -16.83 -14.22 -9.10
C SER A 195 -16.72 -15.52 -9.92
N PRO A 196 -17.83 -16.27 -10.10
CA PRO A 196 -17.84 -17.48 -10.92
C PRO A 196 -17.81 -17.18 -12.43
N LEU A 197 -18.08 -15.94 -12.85
CA LEU A 197 -18.20 -15.56 -14.25
C LEU A 197 -16.90 -15.77 -15.03
N SER A 198 -17.04 -16.26 -16.26
CA SER A 198 -15.96 -16.42 -17.22
C SER A 198 -15.55 -15.10 -17.88
N THR A 199 -14.36 -15.08 -18.47
CA THR A 199 -13.86 -13.94 -19.26
C THR A 199 -14.80 -13.59 -20.41
N MET A 200 -15.44 -14.59 -21.04
CA MET A 200 -16.37 -14.38 -22.16
C MET A 200 -17.65 -13.68 -21.70
N GLU A 201 -18.21 -14.10 -20.56
CA GLU A 201 -19.40 -13.47 -19.97
C GLU A 201 -19.13 -12.01 -19.58
N ILE A 202 -17.97 -11.73 -18.97
CA ILE A 202 -17.56 -10.35 -18.63
C ILE A 202 -17.36 -9.52 -19.91
N LYS A 203 -16.71 -10.08 -20.94
CA LYS A 203 -16.50 -9.41 -22.22
C LYS A 203 -17.83 -9.05 -22.89
N LYS A 204 -18.78 -9.98 -22.92
CA LYS A 204 -20.12 -9.73 -23.45
C LYS A 204 -20.84 -8.66 -22.63
N TYR A 205 -20.77 -8.76 -21.30
CA TYR A 205 -21.40 -7.81 -20.41
C TYR A 205 -20.91 -6.38 -20.61
N ILE A 206 -19.59 -6.17 -20.69
CA ILE A 206 -19.05 -4.82 -20.89
C ILE A 206 -19.44 -4.24 -22.26
N GLN A 207 -19.51 -5.09 -23.28
CA GLN A 207 -19.96 -4.68 -24.60
C GLN A 207 -21.44 -4.27 -24.59
N ASP A 208 -22.30 -5.04 -23.91
CA ASP A 208 -23.74 -4.76 -23.81
C ASP A 208 -24.01 -3.45 -23.05
N ILE A 209 -23.37 -3.24 -21.88
CA ILE A 209 -23.52 -1.98 -21.13
C ILE A 209 -22.97 -0.78 -21.90
N GLY A 210 -21.85 -0.95 -22.62
CA GLY A 210 -21.25 0.10 -23.42
C GLY A 210 -22.13 0.46 -24.62
N ASN A 211 -22.67 -0.53 -25.33
CA ASN A 211 -23.60 -0.32 -26.43
C ASN A 211 -24.85 0.41 -25.97
N GLN A 212 -25.37 0.08 -24.79
CA GLN A 212 -26.51 0.78 -24.23
C GLN A 212 -26.19 2.22 -23.80
N ARG A 213 -25.00 2.46 -23.23
CA ARG A 213 -24.61 3.81 -22.77
C ARG A 213 -24.32 4.75 -23.92
N PHE A 214 -23.69 4.25 -24.98
CA PHE A 214 -23.19 5.05 -26.10
C PHE A 214 -24.05 4.95 -27.36
N SER A 215 -25.22 4.30 -27.31
CA SER A 215 -26.18 4.33 -28.42
C SER A 215 -26.99 5.62 -28.40
N ASP A 216 -27.29 6.13 -29.60
CA ASP A 216 -28.19 7.26 -29.80
C ASP A 216 -29.64 6.84 -29.52
N MET A 217 -30.08 6.93 -28.25
CA MET A 217 -31.51 6.96 -27.92
C MET A 217 -32.04 8.39 -28.11
N GLU A 218 -32.13 8.87 -29.36
CA GLU A 218 -32.85 10.11 -29.66
C GLU A 218 -34.39 9.93 -29.64
N SER A 219 -34.92 8.75 -29.28
CA SER A 219 -36.33 8.42 -29.54
C SER A 219 -37.12 7.72 -28.41
N TYR A 220 -36.85 8.00 -27.12
CA TYR A 220 -37.82 7.67 -26.07
C TYR A 220 -37.98 8.81 -25.07
N THR A 221 -38.91 9.71 -25.38
CA THR A 221 -39.68 10.43 -24.36
C THR A 221 -40.47 9.40 -23.57
N SER A 222 -40.10 9.12 -22.32
CA SER A 222 -41.02 8.51 -21.37
C SER A 222 -40.74 9.03 -19.97
N SER A 223 -41.66 9.86 -19.52
CA SER A 223 -41.96 10.15 -18.12
C SER A 223 -42.01 8.85 -17.31
N GLY A 224 -41.00 8.62 -16.47
CA GLY A 224 -40.99 7.54 -15.50
C GLY A 224 -40.45 8.05 -14.17
N GLN A 225 -41.35 8.27 -13.20
CA GLN A 225 -41.03 8.66 -11.83
C GLN A 225 -39.96 7.74 -11.23
N MET A 226 -38.93 8.36 -10.65
CA MET A 226 -37.84 7.73 -9.92
C MET A 226 -38.38 7.03 -8.65
N LYS A 227 -38.03 5.75 -8.45
CA LYS A 227 -38.00 5.15 -7.11
C LYS A 227 -36.57 5.14 -6.62
N VAL A 228 -36.21 6.14 -5.82
CA VAL A 228 -35.02 6.12 -4.98
C VAL A 228 -35.24 5.04 -3.92
N LYS A 229 -34.50 3.93 -4.00
CA LYS A 229 -34.46 2.97 -2.90
C LYS A 229 -33.39 3.47 -1.93
N ASP A 230 -33.89 4.12 -0.88
CA ASP A 230 -33.14 4.67 0.23
C ASP A 230 -32.20 3.62 0.85
N LYS A 231 -30.90 3.80 0.63
CA LYS A 231 -29.84 3.26 1.48
C LYS A 231 -28.82 4.38 1.65
N GLY A 232 -28.96 5.07 2.78
CA GLY A 232 -28.18 6.26 3.14
C GLY A 232 -26.70 6.14 2.83
N VAL A 233 -26.27 6.91 1.84
CA VAL A 233 -24.90 7.36 1.65
C VAL A 233 -25.01 8.83 1.24
N ASP A 234 -24.27 9.67 1.96
CA ASP A 234 -24.36 11.13 1.91
C ASP A 234 -24.18 11.68 0.47
N PRO A 235 -25.11 12.51 -0.06
CA PRO A 235 -25.05 13.04 -1.43
C PRO A 235 -23.82 13.91 -1.74
N GLY A 236 -23.12 14.41 -0.73
CA GLY A 236 -21.98 15.33 -0.88
C GLY A 236 -20.68 14.71 -1.42
N LEU A 237 -20.58 13.38 -1.48
CA LEU A 237 -19.35 12.67 -1.93
C LEU A 237 -19.32 12.34 -3.44
N PHE A 238 -20.44 12.46 -4.15
CA PHE A 238 -20.56 12.01 -5.54
C PHE A 238 -19.89 12.96 -6.55
N ASN A 239 -19.99 14.27 -6.35
CA ASN A 239 -19.50 15.27 -7.31
C ASN A 239 -17.98 15.43 -7.32
N SER A 240 -17.30 15.26 -6.18
CA SER A 240 -15.84 15.45 -6.11
C SER A 240 -15.03 14.27 -6.65
N GLN A 241 -15.66 13.11 -6.92
CA GLN A 241 -15.02 11.90 -7.44
C GLN A 241 -15.50 11.51 -8.84
N GLY A 242 -16.41 12.26 -9.47
CA GLY A 242 -16.97 11.93 -10.78
C GLY A 242 -17.65 10.56 -10.81
N ILE A 243 -18.34 10.16 -9.72
CA ILE A 243 -19.16 8.93 -9.66
C ILE A 243 -20.56 9.27 -10.16
N TYR A 244 -20.97 8.71 -11.30
CA TYR A 244 -22.30 8.95 -11.86
C TYR A 244 -23.25 7.78 -11.56
N PRO A 245 -24.54 8.06 -11.34
CA PRO A 245 -25.54 7.03 -11.12
C PRO A 245 -25.59 6.06 -12.32
N GLN A 246 -25.76 4.78 -12.00
CA GLN A 246 -25.95 3.74 -12.99
C GLN A 246 -27.23 4.03 -13.81
N PRO A 247 -27.20 3.92 -15.15
CA PRO A 247 -28.43 4.03 -15.95
C PRO A 247 -29.48 3.02 -15.48
N THR A 248 -30.73 3.47 -15.37
CA THR A 248 -31.88 2.71 -14.80
C THR A 248 -32.16 1.36 -15.48
N ALA A 249 -31.55 1.11 -16.66
CA ALA A 249 -31.76 -0.06 -17.48
C ALA A 249 -30.49 -0.90 -17.72
N ALA A 250 -29.44 -0.78 -16.89
CA ALA A 250 -28.21 -1.56 -17.09
C ALA A 250 -28.51 -3.09 -17.10
N PRO A 251 -28.03 -3.86 -18.10
CA PRO A 251 -28.34 -5.28 -18.23
C PRO A 251 -28.09 -6.05 -16.94
N TYR A 252 -29.03 -6.92 -16.61
CA TYR A 252 -28.98 -7.74 -15.41
C TYR A 252 -28.08 -8.94 -15.68
N LEU A 253 -26.95 -9.02 -14.97
CA LEU A 253 -26.13 -10.22 -14.92
C LEU A 253 -26.57 -11.03 -13.72
N THR A 254 -26.90 -12.30 -13.94
CA THR A 254 -27.08 -13.27 -12.86
C THR A 254 -25.74 -13.46 -12.14
N GLY A 255 -25.67 -13.27 -10.82
CA GLY A 255 -24.43 -13.39 -10.04
C GLY A 255 -23.60 -12.09 -9.87
N LYS A 256 -24.23 -10.91 -9.94
CA LYS A 256 -23.58 -9.58 -9.78
C LYS A 256 -22.91 -9.32 -8.42
N GLU A 257 -23.08 -10.15 -7.41
CA GLU A 257 -22.56 -9.89 -6.06
C GLU A 257 -21.02 -9.67 -6.05
N ASP A 258 -20.30 -10.22 -7.03
CA ASP A 258 -18.85 -10.12 -7.16
C ASP A 258 -18.34 -9.28 -8.34
N VAL A 259 -19.20 -8.46 -8.98
CA VAL A 259 -18.80 -7.56 -10.08
C VAL A 259 -19.23 -6.13 -9.78
N THR A 260 -18.27 -5.22 -9.72
CA THR A 260 -18.51 -3.78 -9.55
C THR A 260 -18.44 -3.07 -10.90
N VAL A 261 -19.45 -2.24 -11.20
CA VAL A 261 -19.49 -1.38 -12.39
C VAL A 261 -19.42 0.08 -11.94
N ILE A 262 -18.53 0.86 -12.55
CA ILE A 262 -18.21 2.22 -12.14
C ILE A 262 -18.32 3.13 -13.37
N PHE A 263 -19.20 4.12 -13.29
CA PHE A 263 -19.37 5.12 -14.36
C PHE A 263 -18.62 6.39 -13.99
N ARG A 264 -17.74 6.83 -14.88
CA ARG A 264 -16.85 7.97 -14.68
C ARG A 264 -16.87 8.85 -15.91
N ARG A 265 -17.27 10.10 -15.72
CA ARG A 265 -17.29 11.13 -16.76
C ARG A 265 -16.40 12.29 -16.33
N ARG A 266 -15.83 12.99 -17.31
CA ARG A 266 -15.02 14.20 -17.10
C ARG A 266 -15.11 15.10 -18.32
N GLY A 267 -15.27 16.40 -18.11
CA GLY A 267 -15.54 17.39 -19.15
C GLY A 267 -16.99 17.33 -19.65
N GLY A 268 -17.49 18.43 -20.18
CA GLY A 268 -18.90 18.66 -20.50
C GLY A 268 -19.76 19.03 -19.28
N ASP A 269 -21.07 19.09 -19.48
CA ASP A 269 -22.06 19.31 -18.42
C ASP A 269 -22.42 17.99 -17.74
N ASP A 270 -22.08 17.89 -16.45
CA ASP A 270 -22.31 16.71 -15.62
C ASP A 270 -23.79 16.42 -15.34
N LEU A 271 -24.66 17.41 -15.53
CA LEU A 271 -26.10 17.26 -15.33
C LEU A 271 -26.77 16.49 -16.49
N GLU A 272 -26.20 16.55 -17.69
CA GLU A 272 -26.77 15.93 -18.88
C GLU A 272 -26.55 14.41 -18.90
N GLN A 273 -27.60 13.62 -18.71
CA GLN A 273 -27.47 12.15 -18.60
C GLN A 273 -27.25 11.48 -19.96
N ASN A 274 -27.86 12.01 -21.03
CA ASN A 274 -27.75 11.41 -22.36
C ASN A 274 -26.35 11.63 -22.93
N HIS A 275 -25.70 10.55 -23.39
CA HIS A 275 -24.33 10.61 -23.89
C HIS A 275 -24.17 11.58 -25.08
N THR A 276 -25.06 11.52 -26.06
CA THR A 276 -25.01 12.34 -27.28
C THR A 276 -25.20 13.81 -26.98
N ARG A 277 -26.11 14.15 -26.05
CA ARG A 277 -26.29 15.54 -25.58
C ARG A 277 -25.09 16.01 -24.77
N TRP A 278 -24.60 15.20 -23.84
CA TRP A 278 -23.39 15.49 -23.08
C TRP A 278 -22.19 15.75 -24.01
N ALA A 279 -22.00 14.94 -25.04
CA ALA A 279 -20.91 15.08 -26.01
C ALA A 279 -20.91 16.46 -26.70
N ARG A 280 -22.09 17.05 -26.94
CA ARG A 280 -22.22 18.40 -27.53
C ARG A 280 -21.76 19.50 -26.58
N THR A 281 -21.84 19.28 -25.26
CA THR A 281 -21.40 20.25 -24.23
C THR A 281 -19.88 20.24 -23.97
N VAL A 282 -19.16 19.22 -24.44
CA VAL A 282 -17.72 19.06 -24.18
C VAL A 282 -16.90 20.23 -24.76
N ARG A 283 -17.32 20.78 -25.90
CA ARG A 283 -16.59 21.89 -26.55
C ARG A 283 -16.56 23.18 -25.72
N SER A 284 -17.69 23.52 -25.09
CA SER A 284 -17.84 24.74 -24.28
C SER A 284 -17.31 24.58 -22.84
N SER A 285 -17.31 23.34 -22.31
CA SER A 285 -16.86 23.04 -20.94
C SER A 285 -15.88 21.86 -20.89
N PRO A 286 -14.72 21.89 -21.56
CA PRO A 286 -13.75 20.80 -21.50
C PRO A 286 -13.05 20.70 -20.14
N ASP A 287 -12.50 19.53 -19.86
CA ASP A 287 -11.62 19.29 -18.71
C ASP A 287 -10.44 18.39 -19.11
N VAL A 288 -9.47 18.21 -18.22
CA VAL A 288 -8.26 17.39 -18.45
C VAL A 288 -8.58 15.91 -18.42
N ILE A 289 -8.60 15.29 -19.60
CA ILE A 289 -8.93 13.88 -19.77
C ILE A 289 -7.72 12.95 -19.79
N GLY A 290 -6.51 13.49 -20.01
CA GLY A 290 -5.25 12.76 -20.02
C GLY A 290 -4.03 13.64 -19.74
N MET A 291 -2.97 13.03 -19.21
CA MET A 291 -1.66 13.64 -18.98
C MET A 291 -0.56 12.63 -19.34
N SER A 292 0.59 13.12 -19.78
CA SER A 292 1.80 12.30 -19.91
C SER A 292 2.93 12.88 -19.08
N PHE A 293 3.83 12.01 -18.64
CA PHE A 293 4.83 12.35 -17.63
C PHE A 293 6.25 11.93 -18.03
N SER A 294 7.24 12.55 -17.41
CA SER A 294 8.63 12.09 -17.40
C SER A 294 9.11 12.02 -15.95
N PRO A 295 9.74 10.91 -15.48
CA PRO A 295 10.26 10.83 -14.12
C PRO A 295 11.24 11.96 -13.83
N ILE A 296 11.09 12.66 -12.70
CA ILE A 296 11.97 13.79 -12.37
C ILE A 296 13.43 13.34 -12.24
N THR A 297 13.64 12.10 -11.79
CA THR A 297 14.96 11.48 -11.64
C THR A 297 15.63 11.17 -12.97
N ALA A 298 14.87 11.01 -14.07
CA ALA A 298 15.44 10.87 -15.40
C ALA A 298 16.15 12.15 -15.88
N LEU A 299 15.85 13.29 -15.26
CA LEU A 299 16.42 14.61 -15.61
C LEU A 299 17.58 15.05 -14.69
N LEU A 300 17.99 14.18 -13.75
CA LEU A 300 19.01 14.46 -12.73
C LEU A 300 20.38 13.83 -13.06
N ASP A 301 20.69 13.61 -14.34
CA ASP A 301 21.97 13.04 -14.73
C ASP A 301 23.14 13.92 -14.27
N GLY A 302 24.13 13.29 -13.63
CA GLY A 302 25.28 13.99 -13.03
C GLY A 302 25.01 14.67 -11.67
N VAL A 303 23.79 14.64 -11.15
CA VAL A 303 23.47 15.23 -9.82
C VAL A 303 23.79 14.23 -8.70
N ALA A 304 24.64 14.64 -7.77
CA ALA A 304 24.98 13.85 -6.59
C ALA A 304 23.72 13.56 -5.74
N GLY A 305 23.58 12.32 -5.27
CA GLY A 305 22.44 11.91 -4.44
C GLY A 305 21.18 11.49 -5.20
N LYS A 306 21.16 11.56 -6.55
CA LYS A 306 20.05 11.07 -7.40
C LYS A 306 19.58 9.66 -7.02
N GLU A 307 20.49 8.75 -6.69
CA GLU A 307 20.13 7.37 -6.31
C GLU A 307 19.27 7.30 -5.04
N HIS A 308 19.51 8.19 -4.07
CA HIS A 308 18.68 8.27 -2.86
C HIS A 308 17.27 8.74 -3.18
N LEU A 309 17.15 9.76 -4.04
CA LEU A 309 15.85 10.26 -4.48
C LEU A 309 15.10 9.24 -5.33
N THR A 310 15.78 8.57 -6.28
CA THR A 310 15.21 7.48 -7.08
C THR A 310 14.67 6.38 -6.20
N ARG A 311 15.43 5.95 -5.18
CA ARG A 311 14.98 4.96 -4.22
C ARG A 311 13.79 5.45 -3.39
N ALA A 312 13.80 6.70 -2.91
CA ALA A 312 12.70 7.25 -2.12
C ALA A 312 11.40 7.34 -2.93
N ILE A 313 11.46 7.86 -4.16
CA ILE A 313 10.31 7.91 -5.08
C ILE A 313 9.81 6.50 -5.40
N GLY A 314 10.72 5.55 -5.68
CA GLY A 314 10.34 4.16 -5.94
C GLY A 314 9.57 3.53 -4.78
N LEU A 315 10.03 3.74 -3.55
CA LEU A 315 9.32 3.26 -2.36
C LEU A 315 7.98 3.99 -2.16
N TYR A 316 7.92 5.29 -2.42
CA TYR A 316 6.69 6.07 -2.32
C TYR A 316 5.61 5.61 -3.32
N LEU A 317 6.00 5.30 -4.56
CA LEU A 317 5.09 4.81 -5.61
C LEU A 317 4.64 3.37 -5.38
N GLU A 318 5.50 2.51 -4.82
CA GLU A 318 5.16 1.11 -4.54
C GLU A 318 4.27 0.97 -3.30
N TYR A 319 4.61 1.66 -2.22
CA TYR A 319 3.95 1.50 -0.91
C TYR A 319 2.83 2.50 -0.63
N LYS A 320 2.83 3.64 -1.32
CA LYS A 320 1.85 4.72 -1.19
C LYS A 320 1.54 5.10 0.26
N PRO A 321 2.55 5.35 1.14
CA PRO A 321 2.27 5.95 2.44
C PRO A 321 1.60 7.32 2.24
N GLN A 322 0.82 7.75 3.23
CA GLN A 322 0.33 9.14 3.26
C GLN A 322 1.53 10.10 3.25
N VAL A 323 1.41 11.25 2.58
CA VAL A 323 2.54 12.16 2.37
C VAL A 323 3.08 12.69 3.71
N GLU A 324 2.19 12.91 4.67
CA GLU A 324 2.49 13.34 6.04
C GLU A 324 3.27 12.26 6.82
N GLU A 325 3.13 11.00 6.41
CA GLU A 325 3.81 9.85 7.01
C GLU A 325 5.10 9.47 6.27
N LEU A 326 5.36 10.05 5.10
CA LEU A 326 6.44 9.64 4.20
C LEU A 326 7.81 9.75 4.87
N ARG A 327 8.06 10.81 5.64
CA ARG A 327 9.29 10.95 6.44
C ARG A 327 9.50 9.75 7.37
N TYR A 328 8.51 9.43 8.20
CA TYR A 328 8.58 8.32 9.15
C TYR A 328 8.69 6.98 8.43
N PHE A 329 7.96 6.81 7.34
CA PHE A 329 8.07 5.63 6.49
C PHE A 329 9.51 5.44 6.00
N LEU A 330 10.15 6.48 5.44
CA LEU A 330 11.51 6.45 4.91
C LEU A 330 12.58 6.21 6.00
N GLU A 331 12.39 6.76 7.21
CA GLU A 331 13.23 6.48 8.40
C GLU A 331 13.28 4.98 8.74
N PHE A 332 12.18 4.27 8.51
CA PHE A 332 12.03 2.85 8.83
C PHE A 332 12.36 1.91 7.66
N GLN A 333 12.86 2.42 6.53
CA GLN A 333 13.34 1.62 5.38
C GLN A 333 14.75 1.06 5.60
N ILE A 334 14.93 0.48 6.79
CA ILE A 334 16.14 -0.16 7.28
C ILE A 334 15.94 -1.68 7.18
N PRO A 335 16.96 -2.47 6.79
CA PRO A 335 16.86 -3.91 6.77
C PRO A 335 16.37 -4.47 8.11
N ARG A 336 15.52 -5.49 8.06
CA ARG A 336 15.01 -6.17 9.25
C ARG A 336 15.64 -7.53 9.40
N ILE A 337 16.01 -7.85 10.62
CA ILE A 337 16.75 -9.06 10.97
C ILE A 337 15.97 -9.77 12.09
N TRP A 338 15.97 -11.10 12.04
CA TRP A 338 15.44 -11.92 13.11
C TRP A 338 16.54 -12.26 14.13
N ALA A 339 16.26 -12.03 15.41
CA ALA A 339 17.07 -12.46 16.53
C ALA A 339 16.43 -13.70 17.22
N PRO A 340 17.23 -14.69 17.64
CA PRO A 340 18.69 -14.77 17.47
C PRO A 340 19.09 -14.98 16.00
N VAL A 341 20.20 -14.37 15.59
CA VAL A 341 20.79 -14.60 14.26
C VAL A 341 21.45 -15.97 14.28
N ARG A 342 21.05 -16.85 13.36
CA ARG A 342 21.64 -18.18 13.27
C ARG A 342 22.91 -18.13 12.42
N ASP A 343 24.06 -18.19 13.06
CA ASP A 343 25.28 -18.58 12.37
C ASP A 343 25.22 -20.07 12.06
N ARG A 344 25.19 -20.42 10.77
CA ARG A 344 25.36 -21.80 10.29
C ARG A 344 26.83 -22.23 10.40
N ILE A 345 27.48 -22.02 11.53
CA ILE A 345 28.78 -22.66 11.77
C ILE A 345 28.48 -24.11 12.14
N ALA A 346 28.58 -24.99 11.14
CA ALA A 346 28.53 -26.42 11.34
C ALA A 346 29.61 -26.82 12.37
N GLY A 347 29.19 -27.33 13.54
CA GLY A 347 30.10 -27.93 14.52
C GLY A 347 29.95 -27.44 15.97
N HIS A 348 29.36 -26.27 16.23
CA HIS A 348 29.12 -25.84 17.61
C HIS A 348 27.81 -26.43 18.14
N GLN A 349 27.85 -27.71 18.54
CA GLN A 349 26.81 -28.27 19.39
C GLN A 349 26.87 -27.56 20.75
N ARG A 350 26.06 -26.50 20.93
CA ARG A 350 25.79 -25.97 22.28
C ARG A 350 25.30 -27.16 23.14
N LYS A 351 25.94 -27.40 24.29
CA LYS A 351 25.44 -28.36 25.29
C LYS A 351 23.96 -28.08 25.50
N GLU A 352 23.10 -29.06 25.21
CA GLU A 352 21.66 -28.86 25.25
C GLU A 352 21.26 -28.50 26.69
N PRO A 353 20.71 -27.29 26.94
CA PRO A 353 20.17 -26.98 28.25
C PRO A 353 19.02 -27.96 28.55
N VAL A 354 18.86 -28.32 29.82
CA VAL A 354 17.71 -29.10 30.29
C VAL A 354 16.46 -28.23 30.12
N CYS A 355 15.82 -28.32 28.95
CA CYS A 355 14.62 -27.55 28.67
C CYS A 355 13.43 -28.13 29.45
N PRO A 356 12.64 -27.31 30.16
CA PRO A 356 11.34 -27.77 30.63
C PRO A 356 10.46 -28.16 29.46
N SER A 357 9.44 -28.98 29.71
CA SER A 357 8.60 -29.52 28.65
C SER A 357 7.12 -29.42 28.94
N LEU A 358 6.36 -29.22 27.87
CA LEU A 358 4.91 -29.32 27.84
C LEU A 358 4.52 -30.70 27.31
N GLN A 359 3.45 -31.26 27.88
CA GLN A 359 2.91 -32.55 27.52
C GLN A 359 1.42 -32.43 27.27
N PHE A 360 0.94 -33.01 26.15
CA PHE A 360 -0.45 -32.86 25.70
C PHE A 360 -1.28 -34.16 25.80
N SER A 361 -0.65 -35.27 26.20
CA SER A 361 -1.27 -36.57 26.48
C SER A 361 -0.33 -37.47 27.29
N ILE A 362 -0.86 -38.49 27.99
CA ILE A 362 -0.10 -39.40 28.89
C ILE A 362 1.11 -40.04 28.20
N MET A 363 0.95 -40.56 26.98
CA MET A 363 2.05 -41.14 26.17
C MET A 363 2.44 -40.25 24.99
N GLY A 364 2.19 -38.94 25.10
CA GLY A 364 2.46 -37.97 24.04
C GLY A 364 3.92 -37.57 23.94
N GLN A 365 4.34 -37.11 22.76
CA GLN A 365 5.62 -36.42 22.60
C GLN A 365 5.64 -35.15 23.46
N LYS A 366 6.80 -34.87 24.05
CA LYS A 366 7.06 -33.66 24.84
C LYS A 366 7.52 -32.52 23.94
N LEU A 367 6.94 -31.34 24.15
CA LEU A 367 7.39 -30.10 23.53
C LEU A 367 8.31 -29.39 24.53
N TYR A 368 9.60 -29.40 24.26
CA TYR A 368 10.59 -28.71 25.07
C TYR A 368 10.49 -27.20 24.83
N VAL A 369 10.74 -26.39 25.85
CA VAL A 369 10.67 -24.92 25.77
C VAL A 369 12.06 -24.36 26.04
N SER A 370 12.60 -23.60 25.08
CA SER A 370 13.84 -22.85 25.27
C SER A 370 13.58 -21.66 26.19
N GLN A 371 14.35 -21.57 27.27
CA GLN A 371 14.32 -20.45 28.22
C GLN A 371 15.37 -19.37 27.91
N GLU A 372 15.98 -19.41 26.71
CA GLU A 372 16.95 -18.40 26.27
C GLU A 372 16.32 -17.01 26.27
N GLN A 373 16.99 -16.06 26.93
CA GLN A 373 16.59 -14.65 26.92
C GLN A 373 17.14 -14.00 25.66
N ILE A 374 16.25 -13.43 24.85
CA ILE A 374 16.65 -12.72 23.64
C ILE A 374 16.48 -11.23 23.92
N SER A 375 17.53 -10.46 23.70
CA SER A 375 17.51 -9.00 23.74
C SER A 375 18.21 -8.44 22.51
N VAL A 376 17.63 -7.42 21.90
CA VAL A 376 18.17 -6.74 20.72
C VAL A 376 18.77 -5.37 21.06
N GLY A 377 18.85 -5.04 22.35
CA GLY A 377 19.35 -3.76 22.84
C GLY A 377 18.52 -2.58 22.32
N ARG A 378 19.20 -1.50 21.95
CA ARG A 378 18.57 -0.26 21.42
C ARG A 378 18.22 -0.38 19.94
N ARG A 379 17.47 -1.42 19.58
CA ARG A 379 16.99 -1.66 18.22
C ARG A 379 15.49 -1.86 18.24
N PRO A 380 14.72 -1.05 17.50
CA PRO A 380 13.28 -1.17 17.51
C PRO A 380 12.80 -2.52 16.98
N VAL A 381 11.94 -3.19 17.76
CA VAL A 381 11.31 -4.45 17.39
C VAL A 381 10.04 -4.17 16.58
N THR A 382 9.90 -4.85 15.43
CA THR A 382 8.78 -4.71 14.48
C THR A 382 7.96 -5.98 14.33
N GLY A 383 8.32 -7.06 15.05
CA GLY A 383 7.59 -8.32 15.01
C GLY A 383 8.13 -9.39 15.95
N LEU A 384 7.33 -10.43 16.16
CA LEU A 384 7.66 -11.62 16.93
C LEU A 384 7.12 -12.87 16.23
N ARG A 385 7.73 -14.03 16.50
CA ARG A 385 7.20 -15.32 16.06
C ARG A 385 7.56 -16.42 17.04
N LEU A 386 6.72 -17.45 17.09
CA LEU A 386 7.07 -18.73 17.69
C LEU A 386 7.78 -19.59 16.65
N PHE A 387 8.80 -20.34 17.07
CA PHE A 387 9.58 -21.17 16.16
C PHE A 387 9.92 -22.52 16.81
N LEU A 388 9.94 -23.59 16.01
CA LEU A 388 10.28 -24.95 16.46
C LEU A 388 11.68 -25.33 15.96
N GLU A 389 12.62 -25.49 16.89
CA GLU A 389 14.02 -25.84 16.63
C GLU A 389 14.31 -27.33 16.81
N GLY A 390 15.51 -27.71 16.35
CA GLY A 390 16.04 -29.06 16.42
C GLY A 390 15.58 -29.94 15.26
N ASN A 391 16.33 -31.01 15.01
CA ASN A 391 16.02 -31.98 13.94
C ASN A 391 14.64 -32.63 14.13
N LYS A 392 14.18 -32.71 15.39
CA LYS A 392 12.86 -33.21 15.78
C LYS A 392 11.79 -32.12 15.89
N GLN A 393 12.08 -30.86 15.55
CA GLN A 393 11.15 -29.71 15.68
C GLN A 393 10.30 -29.73 16.96
N ASN A 394 10.93 -30.11 18.07
CA ASN A 394 10.27 -30.34 19.36
C ASN A 394 10.75 -29.37 20.42
N ARG A 395 11.48 -28.32 20.03
CA ARG A 395 11.94 -27.25 20.92
C ARG A 395 11.29 -25.93 20.51
N LEU A 396 10.35 -25.46 21.31
CA LEU A 396 9.70 -24.17 21.15
C LEU A 396 10.64 -23.04 21.59
N CYS A 397 10.78 -22.02 20.76
CA CYS A 397 11.46 -20.77 21.05
C CYS A 397 10.65 -19.59 20.53
N ILE A 398 11.01 -18.39 20.97
CA ILE A 398 10.47 -17.12 20.49
C ILE A 398 11.58 -16.39 19.73
N HIS A 399 11.23 -15.71 18.64
CA HIS A 399 12.18 -14.88 17.88
C HIS A 399 11.63 -13.46 17.76
N LEU A 400 12.52 -12.48 17.68
CA LEU A 400 12.20 -11.06 17.53
C LEU A 400 12.65 -10.57 16.16
N GLN A 401 11.79 -9.87 15.43
CA GLN A 401 12.20 -9.11 14.26
C GLN A 401 12.50 -7.68 14.69
N HIS A 402 13.68 -7.18 14.34
CA HIS A 402 14.08 -5.80 14.65
C HIS A 402 14.76 -5.15 13.44
N VAL A 403 14.81 -3.82 13.43
CA VAL A 403 15.60 -3.10 12.43
C VAL A 403 17.10 -3.25 12.71
N ALA A 404 17.90 -3.35 11.65
CA ALA A 404 19.33 -3.63 11.71
C ALA A 404 20.15 -2.51 12.37
N SER A 405 19.69 -1.26 12.26
CA SER A 405 20.28 -0.08 12.88
C SER A 405 19.18 0.79 13.51
N LEU A 406 19.57 1.64 14.45
CA LEU A 406 18.67 2.61 15.08
C LEU A 406 18.25 3.68 14.05
N PRO A 407 16.94 3.89 13.79
CA PRO A 407 16.45 4.96 12.92
C PRO A 407 16.95 6.33 13.39
N LYS A 408 17.26 7.25 12.46
CA LYS A 408 17.80 8.57 12.81
C LYS A 408 16.82 9.36 13.66
N ILE A 409 15.52 9.24 13.37
CA ILE A 409 14.47 9.89 14.15
C ILE A 409 14.42 9.46 15.63
N LEU A 410 14.95 8.27 15.95
CA LEU A 410 15.01 7.78 17.32
C LEU A 410 16.34 8.10 18.03
N GLN A 411 17.36 8.58 17.32
CA GLN A 411 18.66 8.90 17.91
C GLN A 411 18.56 9.92 19.06
N PRO A 412 17.80 11.03 18.95
CA PRO A 412 17.70 12.00 20.06
C PRO A 412 17.15 11.41 21.36
N TYR A 413 16.36 10.33 21.27
CA TYR A 413 15.67 9.70 22.39
C TYR A 413 16.31 8.38 22.85
N TRP A 414 17.13 7.78 22.01
CA TRP A 414 17.54 6.38 22.19
C TRP A 414 18.98 6.06 21.77
N ASP A 415 19.77 7.05 21.35
CA ASP A 415 21.20 6.85 21.12
C ASP A 415 21.95 6.52 22.41
N THR A 416 23.11 5.84 22.32
CA THR A 416 23.86 5.26 23.45
C THR A 416 24.03 6.19 24.66
N HIS A 417 24.21 7.49 24.43
CA HIS A 417 24.42 8.51 25.46
C HIS A 417 23.13 8.93 26.19
N VAL A 418 21.95 8.64 25.63
CA VAL A 418 20.66 9.00 26.23
C VAL A 418 20.36 8.05 27.39
N ALA A 419 20.10 8.62 28.56
CA ALA A 419 19.75 7.88 29.77
C ALA A 419 18.28 7.43 29.73
N ILE A 420 18.07 6.13 29.57
CA ILE A 420 16.72 5.52 29.47
C ILE A 420 16.36 4.62 30.66
N GLY A 421 17.24 4.51 31.64
CA GLY A 421 17.14 3.54 32.73
C GLY A 421 17.42 2.10 32.28
N ALA A 422 17.37 1.17 33.24
CA ALA A 422 17.57 -0.25 32.96
C ALA A 422 16.31 -0.84 32.30
N PRO A 423 16.46 -1.62 31.21
CA PRO A 423 15.35 -2.37 30.64
C PRO A 423 14.71 -3.30 31.68
N LYS A 424 13.37 -3.35 31.70
CA LYS A 424 12.59 -4.10 32.70
C LYS A 424 11.92 -5.30 32.06
N TRP A 425 12.11 -6.50 32.62
CA TRP A 425 11.34 -7.68 32.23
C TRP A 425 9.94 -7.61 32.84
N GLN A 426 8.93 -7.82 32.02
CA GLN A 426 7.54 -7.93 32.44
C GLN A 426 6.94 -9.23 31.90
N GLY A 427 6.02 -9.80 32.66
CA GLY A 427 5.30 -11.00 32.28
C GLY A 427 4.24 -11.34 33.31
N PRO A 428 3.51 -12.43 33.09
CA PRO A 428 2.41 -12.81 33.95
C PRO A 428 2.88 -13.31 35.31
N GLU A 429 1.99 -13.18 36.30
CA GLU A 429 2.19 -13.72 37.65
C GLU A 429 1.78 -15.19 37.72
N GLU A 430 2.60 -16.02 38.37
CA GLU A 430 2.40 -17.47 38.48
C GLU A 430 1.13 -17.85 39.25
N GLN A 431 0.65 -16.96 40.12
CA GLN A 431 -0.51 -17.19 40.97
C GLN A 431 -1.84 -16.83 40.29
N ASP A 432 -1.85 -16.07 39.19
CA ASP A 432 -3.09 -15.65 38.51
C ASP A 432 -3.59 -16.71 37.52
N SER A 433 -4.10 -17.81 38.07
CA SER A 433 -4.63 -18.95 37.31
C SER A 433 -5.84 -18.63 36.42
N ARG A 434 -6.46 -17.44 36.55
CA ARG A 434 -7.59 -17.01 35.70
C ARG A 434 -7.21 -16.93 34.22
N TRP A 435 -5.93 -16.74 33.93
CA TRP A 435 -5.39 -16.65 32.59
C TRP A 435 -4.84 -17.98 32.06
N PHE A 436 -5.04 -19.10 32.77
CA PHE A 436 -4.48 -20.38 32.35
C PHE A 436 -5.47 -21.13 31.48
N GLU A 437 -5.16 -21.19 30.18
CA GLU A 437 -5.98 -21.88 29.21
C GLU A 437 -5.36 -23.23 28.81
N PRO A 438 -6.13 -24.33 28.84
CA PRO A 438 -5.62 -25.63 28.44
C PRO A 438 -5.41 -25.67 26.92
N VAL A 439 -4.24 -26.16 26.47
CA VAL A 439 -3.95 -26.25 25.02
C VAL A 439 -4.85 -27.27 24.33
N LYS A 440 -5.12 -28.41 24.97
CA LYS A 440 -6.00 -29.44 24.40
C LYS A 440 -6.99 -30.01 25.40
N TRP A 441 -6.49 -30.45 26.56
CA TRP A 441 -7.31 -31.02 27.61
C TRP A 441 -6.97 -30.41 28.96
N LYS A 442 -7.97 -30.27 29.83
CA LYS A 442 -7.86 -29.66 31.17
C LYS A 442 -6.85 -30.34 32.11
N LYS A 443 -6.44 -31.58 31.82
CA LYS A 443 -5.49 -32.35 32.65
C LYS A 443 -4.02 -32.22 32.22
N PHE A 444 -3.75 -31.53 31.12
CA PHE A 444 -2.41 -31.44 30.53
C PHE A 444 -1.90 -30.01 30.53
N SER A 445 -0.82 -29.72 29.80
CA SER A 445 -0.21 -28.38 29.77
C SER A 445 -1.18 -27.26 29.37
N HIS A 446 -1.00 -26.12 30.04
CA HIS A 446 -1.75 -24.89 29.81
C HIS A 446 -0.83 -23.79 29.24
N VAL A 447 -1.42 -22.69 28.82
CA VAL A 447 -0.75 -21.47 28.39
C VAL A 447 -1.32 -20.32 29.23
N SER A 448 -0.44 -19.46 29.73
CA SER A 448 -0.85 -18.18 30.32
C SER A 448 -1.22 -17.21 29.20
N THR A 449 -2.48 -16.79 29.14
CA THR A 449 -3.04 -15.87 28.14
C THR A 449 -3.10 -14.41 28.62
N ALA A 450 -2.49 -14.15 29.79
CA ALA A 450 -2.35 -12.82 30.37
C ALA A 450 -1.58 -11.89 29.42
N LEU A 451 -2.03 -10.63 29.41
CA LEU A 451 -1.42 -9.58 28.60
C LEU A 451 -0.06 -9.20 29.17
N VAL A 452 0.95 -9.17 28.31
CA VAL A 452 2.27 -8.62 28.64
C VAL A 452 2.36 -7.26 27.98
N GLU A 453 2.06 -6.24 28.77
CA GLU A 453 2.14 -4.82 28.44
C GLU A 453 2.77 -4.06 29.60
N ASN A 454 3.36 -2.90 29.32
CA ASN A 454 3.84 -2.01 30.37
C ASN A 454 2.71 -1.04 30.80
N PRO A 455 2.21 -1.13 32.04
CA PRO A 455 1.12 -0.29 32.53
C PRO A 455 1.56 1.12 32.94
N GLU A 456 2.86 1.46 32.90
CA GLU A 456 3.36 2.79 33.30
C GLU A 456 2.89 3.89 32.32
N THR A 457 1.66 4.37 32.48
CA THR A 457 1.16 5.64 31.91
C THR A 457 1.29 6.74 32.95
N PHE A 458 2.48 7.35 33.08
CA PHE A 458 2.63 8.54 33.91
C PHE A 458 2.18 9.79 33.15
N ILE A 459 1.26 10.56 33.76
CA ILE A 459 0.92 11.92 33.36
C ILE A 459 1.90 12.86 34.10
N GLY A 460 2.78 13.56 33.36
CA GLY A 460 3.74 14.54 33.88
C GLY A 460 5.09 14.54 33.14
N ASP A 461 6.01 15.44 33.52
CA ASP A 461 7.32 15.74 32.88
C ASP A 461 8.31 14.55 32.75
N LEU A 462 7.94 13.36 33.23
CA LEU A 462 8.64 12.09 33.04
C LEU A 462 7.99 11.21 31.94
N ALA A 463 7.18 11.79 31.05
CA ALA A 463 6.52 11.09 29.96
C ALA A 463 7.53 10.34 29.06
N GLY A 464 7.25 9.06 28.80
CA GLY A 464 8.00 8.24 27.86
C GLY A 464 7.26 6.96 27.54
N VAL A 465 7.48 6.42 26.34
CA VAL A 465 6.87 5.18 25.90
C VAL A 465 7.78 4.02 26.21
N TYR A 466 7.22 2.88 26.58
CA TYR A 466 7.98 1.64 26.70
C TYR A 466 7.72 0.75 25.49
N ILE A 467 8.79 0.34 24.82
CA ILE A 467 8.75 -0.56 23.66
C ILE A 467 9.44 -1.88 23.97
N VAL A 468 9.03 -2.93 23.27
CA VAL A 468 9.62 -4.26 23.42
C VAL A 468 10.99 -4.30 22.75
N THR A 469 11.97 -4.85 23.47
CA THR A 469 13.38 -5.01 23.04
C THR A 469 13.93 -6.39 23.33
N GLY A 470 13.12 -7.26 23.92
CA GLY A 470 13.50 -8.61 24.26
C GLY A 470 12.29 -9.48 24.55
N ALA A 471 12.50 -10.79 24.48
CA ALA A 471 11.46 -11.77 24.77
C ALA A 471 12.09 -13.05 25.34
N GLN A 472 11.32 -13.74 26.17
CA GLN A 472 11.68 -15.01 26.76
C GLN A 472 10.43 -15.88 26.92
N LEU A 473 10.56 -17.18 26.69
CA LEU A 473 9.55 -18.16 27.08
C LEU A 473 9.97 -18.85 28.38
N GLY A 474 8.98 -19.24 29.17
CA GLY A 474 9.20 -20.00 30.39
C GLY A 474 8.08 -21.00 30.65
N VAL A 475 8.34 -21.92 31.59
CA VAL A 475 7.37 -22.93 32.00
C VAL A 475 7.32 -22.94 33.51
N TRP A 476 6.13 -22.79 34.06
CA TRP A 476 5.86 -23.07 35.47
C TRP A 476 5.53 -24.55 35.64
N ASP A 477 6.17 -25.19 36.60
CA ASP A 477 6.00 -26.61 36.86
C ASP A 477 4.86 -26.84 37.85
N PHE A 478 3.79 -27.47 37.35
CA PHE A 478 2.66 -27.93 38.14
C PHE A 478 2.43 -29.43 37.90
N GLY A 479 3.52 -30.17 37.67
CA GLY A 479 3.52 -31.60 37.38
C GLY A 479 2.92 -31.92 36.01
N SER A 480 1.67 -32.41 35.98
CA SER A 480 0.97 -32.74 34.73
C SER A 480 0.38 -31.51 34.02
N ARG A 481 0.29 -30.36 34.71
CA ARG A 481 -0.35 -29.13 34.22
C ARG A 481 0.65 -27.99 33.99
N ASN A 482 1.85 -28.30 33.50
CA ASN A 482 2.86 -27.29 33.20
C ASN A 482 2.29 -26.14 32.36
N VAL A 483 2.58 -24.90 32.77
CA VAL A 483 2.02 -23.69 32.17
C VAL A 483 3.11 -22.96 31.40
N LEU A 484 2.92 -22.81 30.08
CA LEU A 484 3.77 -21.97 29.25
C LEU A 484 3.45 -20.50 29.50
N TYR A 485 4.46 -19.67 29.72
CA TYR A 485 4.32 -18.21 29.79
C TYR A 485 5.35 -17.50 28.93
N MET A 486 5.09 -16.23 28.66
CA MET A 486 5.99 -15.33 27.92
C MET A 486 6.33 -14.12 28.78
N LYS A 487 7.58 -13.70 28.75
CA LYS A 487 8.06 -12.43 29.28
C LYS A 487 8.57 -11.56 28.14
N LEU A 488 8.35 -10.26 28.23
CA LEU A 488 8.86 -9.25 27.30
C LEU A 488 9.78 -8.28 28.06
N LEU A 489 10.87 -7.89 27.42
CA LEU A 489 11.79 -6.88 27.95
C LEU A 489 11.40 -5.52 27.39
N TYR A 490 11.13 -4.59 28.28
CA TYR A 490 10.74 -3.22 27.95
C TYR A 490 11.90 -2.26 28.12
N SER A 491 12.10 -1.42 27.12
CA SER A 491 13.03 -0.29 27.16
C SER A 491 12.26 1.01 27.01
N ARG A 492 12.65 2.02 27.79
CA ARG A 492 12.02 3.35 27.75
C ARG A 492 12.51 4.15 26.55
N LEU A 493 11.60 4.88 25.92
CA LEU A 493 11.79 5.92 24.94
C LEU A 493 11.28 7.24 25.55
N PRO A 494 12.16 8.05 26.17
CA PRO A 494 11.79 9.35 26.72
C PRO A 494 11.33 10.31 25.62
N GLY A 495 10.45 11.25 25.94
CA GLY A 495 10.00 12.31 25.00
C GLY A 495 9.01 11.86 23.92
N CYS A 496 8.94 10.57 23.61
CA CYS A 496 7.94 10.02 22.69
C CYS A 496 6.59 9.82 23.38
N THR A 497 5.51 9.80 22.60
CA THR A 497 4.15 9.40 23.05
C THR A 497 3.51 8.39 22.10
N VAL A 498 2.56 7.58 22.57
CA VAL A 498 1.82 6.65 21.70
C VAL A 498 0.73 7.42 20.96
N ARG A 499 0.82 7.46 19.63
CA ARG A 499 -0.20 8.07 18.76
C ARG A 499 -1.39 7.13 18.55
N ARG A 500 -1.11 5.87 18.22
CA ARG A 500 -2.12 4.84 17.95
C ARG A 500 -1.57 3.48 18.31
N SER A 501 -2.43 2.60 18.82
CA SER A 501 -2.12 1.19 19.05
C SER A 501 -3.14 0.29 18.37
N LEU A 502 -2.71 -0.90 17.97
CA LEU A 502 -3.58 -1.96 17.47
C LEU A 502 -3.06 -3.33 17.90
N TRP A 503 -4.01 -4.23 18.14
CA TRP A 503 -3.74 -5.66 18.33
C TRP A 503 -3.90 -6.39 17.02
N ASP A 504 -2.94 -7.25 16.70
CA ASP A 504 -3.07 -8.09 15.51
C ASP A 504 -3.86 -9.36 15.81
N HIS A 505 -5.11 -9.37 15.35
CA HIS A 505 -6.06 -10.47 15.57
C HIS A 505 -5.98 -11.56 14.51
N ALA A 506 -5.09 -11.46 13.51
CA ALA A 506 -4.88 -12.52 12.51
C ALA A 506 -3.39 -12.73 12.20
N PRO A 507 -2.89 -13.97 12.11
CA PRO A 507 -1.59 -14.22 11.52
C PRO A 507 -1.57 -13.70 10.07
N ASN A 508 -0.43 -13.17 9.63
CA ASN A 508 -0.21 -12.93 8.20
C ASN A 508 -0.37 -14.28 7.48
N ASP A 509 -1.49 -14.52 6.80
CA ASP A 509 -1.74 -15.72 5.96
C ASP A 509 -0.79 -15.80 4.73
N LYS A 510 0.27 -14.98 4.73
CA LYS A 510 1.23 -14.72 3.67
C LYS A 510 2.17 -15.90 3.36
N SER A 511 2.10 -17.04 4.08
CA SER A 511 2.99 -18.20 3.86
C SER A 511 2.31 -19.53 3.47
N LYS A 512 0.98 -19.58 3.26
CA LYS A 512 0.27 -20.84 2.95
C LYS A 512 0.12 -21.22 1.47
N LYS A 513 0.86 -20.61 0.55
CA LYS A 513 0.92 -21.06 -0.86
C LYS A 513 2.26 -21.69 -1.20
N VAL A 514 2.48 -22.93 -0.72
CA VAL A 514 3.28 -23.87 -1.49
C VAL A 514 2.33 -24.42 -2.55
N VAL A 515 2.52 -24.00 -3.78
CA VAL A 515 1.80 -24.48 -4.95
C VAL A 515 2.14 -25.95 -5.13
N SER A 516 1.15 -26.83 -4.94
CA SER A 516 1.17 -28.17 -5.51
C SER A 516 1.10 -28.01 -7.02
N THR A 517 2.25 -28.08 -7.70
CA THR A 517 2.29 -28.22 -9.15
C THR A 517 2.63 -29.68 -9.41
N ASP A 518 1.62 -30.44 -9.82
CA ASP A 518 1.84 -31.76 -10.41
C ASP A 518 2.67 -31.59 -11.68
N GLY A 519 3.78 -32.32 -11.74
CA GLY A 519 4.79 -32.16 -12.78
C GLY A 519 4.50 -32.92 -14.06
N ASN A 520 5.07 -32.43 -15.15
CA ASN A 520 5.68 -33.29 -16.16
C ASN A 520 6.83 -32.52 -16.84
N GLY A 521 8.03 -33.11 -16.84
CA GLY A 521 9.21 -32.57 -17.56
C GLY A 521 10.51 -32.69 -16.77
N ASN A 522 11.30 -33.73 -17.06
CA ASN A 522 12.67 -33.96 -16.61
C ASN A 522 13.61 -32.85 -17.08
N THR A 523 14.52 -32.39 -16.19
CA THR A 523 15.97 -32.27 -16.44
C THR A 523 16.68 -31.94 -15.12
N ASP A 524 17.76 -32.67 -14.84
CA ASP A 524 18.60 -32.59 -13.65
C ASP A 524 19.31 -31.24 -13.51
N ASP A 525 19.32 -30.67 -12.30
CA ASP A 525 20.55 -30.08 -11.76
C ASP A 525 20.55 -29.93 -10.23
N SER A 526 21.72 -30.15 -9.66
CA SER A 526 21.93 -30.59 -8.29
C SER A 526 22.07 -29.45 -7.26
N SER A 527 21.15 -29.34 -6.30
CA SER A 527 21.43 -28.90 -4.91
C SER A 527 20.19 -29.05 -3.99
N SER A 528 19.84 -30.28 -3.58
CA SER A 528 18.76 -30.52 -2.61
C SER A 528 19.29 -30.96 -1.25
N GLY A 529 19.54 -30.00 -0.36
CA GLY A 529 19.74 -30.24 1.07
C GLY A 529 18.40 -30.27 1.82
N SER A 530 17.89 -31.48 2.08
CA SER A 530 16.90 -31.84 3.10
C SER A 530 15.49 -31.22 3.03
N ARG A 531 14.70 -31.64 2.03
CA ARG A 531 13.22 -31.62 2.05
C ARG A 531 12.60 -32.97 2.50
N GLY A 532 13.30 -33.73 3.34
CA GLY A 532 12.77 -34.93 3.98
C GLY A 532 12.29 -34.65 5.41
N ASN A 533 11.10 -35.14 5.78
CA ASN A 533 10.50 -35.22 7.13
C ASN A 533 9.44 -34.18 7.56
N LEU A 534 8.61 -33.64 6.66
CA LEU A 534 7.39 -32.90 7.06
C LEU A 534 6.21 -33.83 7.47
N ALA A 535 6.25 -35.11 7.12
CA ALA A 535 5.09 -36.01 7.27
C ALA A 535 4.95 -36.70 8.65
N GLY A 536 5.92 -36.54 9.58
CA GLY A 536 5.96 -37.36 10.80
C GLY A 536 5.74 -36.64 12.13
N ASN A 537 5.74 -35.31 12.17
CA ASN A 537 5.96 -34.60 13.42
C ASN A 537 4.67 -34.08 14.07
N LYS A 538 4.12 -34.85 15.02
CA LYS A 538 2.85 -34.58 15.70
C LYS A 538 2.84 -33.28 16.51
N LEU A 539 3.98 -32.64 16.78
CA LEU A 539 4.08 -31.45 17.63
C LEU A 539 3.76 -30.13 16.92
N VAL A 540 3.99 -30.05 15.60
CA VAL A 540 3.71 -28.85 14.80
C VAL A 540 2.22 -28.47 14.84
N LYS A 541 1.34 -29.46 15.07
CA LYS A 541 -0.11 -29.22 15.19
C LYS A 541 -0.51 -28.45 16.45
N PHE A 542 0.39 -28.28 17.43
CA PHE A 542 0.11 -27.58 18.69
C PHE A 542 0.64 -26.16 18.72
N VAL A 543 1.43 -25.71 17.73
CA VAL A 543 2.04 -24.37 17.73
C VAL A 543 1.75 -23.69 16.40
N ASP A 544 1.25 -22.47 16.47
CA ASP A 544 1.20 -21.58 15.32
C ASP A 544 2.57 -20.88 15.16
N THR A 545 3.24 -21.16 14.05
CA THR A 545 4.56 -20.61 13.71
C THR A 545 4.47 -19.42 12.74
N SER A 546 3.26 -18.88 12.55
CA SER A 546 3.04 -17.70 11.74
C SER A 546 3.83 -16.50 12.24
N GLU A 547 4.40 -15.74 11.31
CA GLU A 547 5.18 -14.54 11.64
C GLU A 547 4.24 -13.36 11.91
N MET A 548 4.28 -12.85 13.14
CA MET A 548 3.59 -11.61 13.50
C MET A 548 4.58 -10.48 13.29
N SER A 549 4.50 -9.80 12.15
CA SER A 549 5.32 -8.62 11.88
C SER A 549 4.53 -7.56 11.13
N LYS A 550 4.89 -6.29 11.36
CA LYS A 550 4.38 -5.17 10.57
C LYS A 550 5.52 -4.44 9.88
N GLY A 551 5.26 -4.05 8.63
CA GLY A 551 6.29 -3.52 7.75
C GLY A 551 5.86 -2.47 6.75
N PRO A 552 6.67 -2.20 5.71
CA PRO A 552 6.32 -1.21 4.69
C PRO A 552 4.99 -1.55 3.98
N GLU A 553 4.68 -2.85 3.92
CA GLU A 553 3.42 -3.41 3.42
C GLU A 553 2.20 -3.09 4.29
N ASP A 554 2.41 -2.64 5.52
CA ASP A 554 1.39 -2.36 6.52
C ASP A 554 1.38 -0.85 6.81
N PRO A 555 0.55 -0.05 6.10
CA PRO A 555 0.52 1.39 6.28
C PRO A 555 0.31 1.79 7.76
N PRO A 556 1.06 2.79 8.28
CA PRO A 556 1.98 3.70 7.58
C PRO A 556 3.44 3.22 7.51
N GLY A 557 3.74 1.96 7.82
CA GLY A 557 5.05 1.34 7.55
C GLY A 557 6.12 1.40 8.64
N HIS A 558 5.88 2.11 9.75
CA HIS A 558 6.84 2.36 10.84
C HIS A 558 6.30 1.89 12.20
N TRP A 559 5.79 0.66 12.24
CA TRP A 559 5.20 0.06 13.43
C TRP A 559 6.25 -0.46 14.41
N LEU A 560 6.03 -0.22 15.71
CA LEU A 560 6.84 -0.76 16.80
C LEU A 560 6.04 -1.70 17.67
N VAL A 561 6.68 -2.72 18.23
CA VAL A 561 6.04 -3.62 19.19
C VAL A 561 6.05 -2.99 20.58
N THR A 562 4.87 -2.91 21.19
CA THR A 562 4.65 -2.39 22.55
C THR A 562 4.02 -3.41 23.50
N GLY A 563 3.68 -4.60 23.02
CA GLY A 563 3.17 -5.66 23.87
C GLY A 563 2.89 -6.95 23.13
N GLY A 564 2.49 -7.95 23.88
CA GLY A 564 2.10 -9.23 23.32
C GLY A 564 1.47 -10.16 24.35
N LYS A 565 0.91 -11.26 23.86
CA LYS A 565 0.45 -12.36 24.71
C LYS A 565 0.47 -13.67 23.95
N LEU A 566 0.47 -14.76 24.69
CA LEU A 566 0.14 -16.06 24.14
C LEU A 566 -1.38 -16.28 24.19
N GLY A 567 -1.87 -17.20 23.38
CA GLY A 567 -3.28 -17.60 23.35
C GLY A 567 -3.44 -19.06 22.95
N VAL A 568 -4.66 -19.58 23.06
CA VAL A 568 -5.01 -20.90 22.55
C VAL A 568 -6.14 -20.79 21.54
N GLU A 569 -5.90 -21.21 20.30
CA GLU A 569 -6.91 -21.20 19.24
C GLU A 569 -6.97 -22.54 18.54
N LYS A 570 -8.17 -23.16 18.54
CA LYS A 570 -8.40 -24.49 17.91
C LYS A 570 -7.35 -25.55 18.35
N GLY A 571 -6.93 -25.48 19.61
CA GLY A 571 -5.95 -26.38 20.20
C GLY A 571 -4.48 -26.10 19.87
N LYS A 572 -4.18 -24.90 19.34
CA LYS A 572 -2.82 -24.41 19.05
C LYS A 572 -2.44 -23.26 19.96
N ILE A 573 -1.18 -23.25 20.38
CA ILE A 573 -0.52 -22.13 21.01
C ILE A 573 -0.29 -21.07 19.93
N VAL A 574 -0.88 -19.89 20.11
CA VAL A 574 -0.76 -18.74 19.20
C VAL A 574 -0.08 -17.56 19.88
N LEU A 575 0.54 -16.70 19.08
CA LEU A 575 1.15 -15.45 19.52
C LEU A 575 0.34 -14.27 19.00
N ARG A 576 0.01 -13.33 19.88
CA ARG A 576 -0.64 -12.07 19.54
C ARG A 576 0.30 -10.92 19.92
N VAL A 577 0.43 -9.95 19.04
CA VAL A 577 1.37 -8.82 19.19
C VAL A 577 0.59 -7.51 19.11
N LYS A 578 0.94 -6.57 19.98
CA LYS A 578 0.46 -5.19 19.94
C LYS A 578 1.49 -4.31 19.26
N TYR A 579 1.03 -3.55 18.28
CA TYR A 579 1.82 -2.59 17.53
C TYR A 579 1.36 -1.18 17.84
N SER A 580 2.30 -0.25 17.87
CA SER A 580 2.02 1.16 18.10
C SER A 580 2.79 2.05 17.13
N LEU A 581 2.18 3.20 16.82
CA LEU A 581 2.80 4.35 16.17
C LEU A 581 3.12 5.36 17.25
N LEU A 582 4.28 5.99 17.13
CA LEU A 582 4.73 6.99 18.09
C LEU A 582 4.68 8.39 17.49
N ASN A 583 4.46 9.39 18.33
CA ASN A 583 4.91 10.74 18.07
C ASN A 583 6.33 10.86 18.61
N TYR A 584 7.24 11.33 17.76
CA TYR A 584 8.65 11.53 18.04
C TYR A 584 8.94 12.98 18.35
#